data_AF-A0A6G3LDN6-F1
#
_entry.id   AF-A0A6G3LDN6-F1
#
_cell.length_a   1.000
_cell.length_b   1.000
_cell.length_c   1.000
_cell.angle_alpha   90.00
_cell.angle_beta   90.00
_cell.angle_gamma   90.00
#
_symmetry.space_group_name_H-M   'P 1'
#
loop_
_entity.id
_entity.type
_entity.pdbx_description
1 polymer ?
#
loop_
_entity_poly.entity_id
_entity_poly.type
_entity_poly.pdbx_seq_one_letter_code
_entity_poly.pdbx_strand_id
1 'polypeptide(L)'
;MNSELIYAKNTIIPIIYLYHKFSDQYDFNKAFHFFLLALAQGRYSGSSEATLQEDINAIHEARSFEEAIEKLHRKLTPIKISKGVIKNSIHYQGTGKFLKLVLYLIVFRNRAVDWFTGVRLGYFKPDEINKDFTIEVHHFSRKAF
;
A
#
# COMPACT_ATOMS: atom_id res chain seq x y z
N MET A 1 -12.17 -5.27 -15.41
CA MET A 1 -12.21 -4.27 -14.32
C MET A 1 -10.76 -3.89 -14.02
N ASN A 2 -10.32 -2.69 -14.39
CA ASN A 2 -8.98 -2.20 -14.05
C ASN A 2 -8.81 -2.19 -12.53
N SER A 3 -7.82 -2.91 -12.05
CA SER A 3 -7.49 -3.03 -10.64
C SER A 3 -6.73 -1.78 -10.20
N GLU A 4 -7.45 -0.72 -9.81
CA GLU A 4 -6.84 0.42 -9.11
C GLU A 4 -6.55 0.06 -7.64
N LEU A 5 -5.71 -0.97 -7.40
CA LEU A 5 -5.26 -1.33 -6.05
C LEU A 5 -4.57 -0.15 -5.36
N ILE A 6 -3.84 0.64 -6.14
CA ILE A 6 -3.34 1.95 -5.73
C ILE A 6 -4.31 3.00 -6.25
N TYR A 7 -5.23 3.42 -5.39
CA TYR A 7 -6.26 4.41 -5.71
C TYR A 7 -5.83 5.86 -5.43
N ALA A 8 -4.76 6.07 -4.67
CA ALA A 8 -4.12 7.38 -4.48
C ALA A 8 -2.68 7.32 -5.03
N LYS A 9 -2.52 7.51 -6.34
CA LYS A 9 -1.23 7.36 -7.02
C LYS A 9 -0.18 8.37 -6.51
N ASN A 10 -0.62 9.56 -6.11
CA ASN A 10 0.25 10.61 -5.58
C ASN A 10 0.93 10.24 -4.25
N THR A 11 0.48 9.20 -3.56
CA THR A 11 1.15 8.68 -2.36
C THR A 11 2.58 8.19 -2.63
N ILE A 12 2.95 7.93 -3.89
CA ILE A 12 4.34 7.59 -4.24
C ILE A 12 5.29 8.81 -4.18
N ILE A 13 4.77 10.03 -4.34
CA ILE A 13 5.59 11.24 -4.50
C ILE A 13 6.47 11.48 -3.25
N PRO A 14 5.95 11.46 -2.01
CA PRO A 14 6.79 11.62 -0.82
C PRO A 14 7.89 10.55 -0.70
N ILE A 15 7.64 9.32 -1.20
CA ILE A 15 8.61 8.23 -1.17
C ILE A 15 9.82 8.54 -2.06
N ILE A 16 9.56 9.10 -3.25
CA ILE A 16 10.61 9.53 -4.18
C ILE A 16 11.46 10.65 -3.55
N TYR A 17 10.82 11.62 -2.90
CA TYR A 17 11.53 12.71 -2.23
C TYR A 17 12.37 12.23 -1.03
N LEU A 18 11.82 11.32 -0.20
CA LEU A 18 12.57 10.70 0.90
C LEU A 18 13.81 9.96 0.39
N TYR A 19 13.65 9.15 -0.66
CA TYR A 19 14.77 8.41 -1.26
C TYR A 19 15.82 9.33 -1.87
N HIS A 20 15.38 10.34 -2.62
CA HIS A 20 16.28 11.28 -3.28
C HIS A 20 17.11 12.09 -2.27
N LYS A 21 16.49 12.57 -1.19
CA LYS A 21 17.17 13.42 -0.21
C LYS A 21 18.04 12.63 0.77
N PHE A 22 17.60 11.45 1.17
CA PHE A 22 18.23 10.69 2.25
C PHE A 22 18.71 9.31 1.79
N SER A 23 19.23 9.18 0.56
CA SER A 23 19.64 7.90 -0.06
C SER A 23 20.45 7.01 0.88
N ASP A 24 21.39 7.61 1.62
CA ASP A 24 22.34 6.88 2.48
C ASP A 24 21.74 6.46 3.82
N GLN A 25 20.62 7.07 4.21
CA GLN A 25 19.89 6.80 5.46
C GLN A 25 18.52 6.16 5.21
N TYR A 26 18.21 5.85 3.95
CA TYR A 26 16.86 5.48 3.54
C TYR A 26 16.48 4.11 4.09
N ASP A 27 15.42 4.08 4.89
CA ASP A 27 14.80 2.83 5.36
C ASP A 27 13.51 2.56 4.58
N PHE A 28 13.59 1.58 3.67
CA PHE A 28 12.46 1.15 2.86
C PHE A 28 11.26 0.72 3.71
N ASN A 29 11.46 0.02 4.83
CA ASN A 29 10.35 -0.50 5.63
C ASN A 29 9.56 0.64 6.28
N LYS A 30 10.25 1.67 6.80
CA LYS A 30 9.60 2.86 7.38
C LYS A 30 8.89 3.68 6.30
N ALA A 31 9.52 3.87 5.14
CA ALA A 31 8.91 4.56 4.02
C ALA A 31 7.67 3.81 3.47
N PHE A 32 7.78 2.48 3.33
CA PHE A 32 6.68 1.63 2.88
C PHE A 32 5.53 1.57 3.88
N HIS A 33 5.83 1.58 5.18
CA HIS A 33 4.81 1.68 6.22
C HIS A 33 4.04 3.01 6.13
N PHE A 34 4.74 4.13 5.98
CA PHE A 34 4.12 5.43 5.70
C PHE A 34 3.24 5.37 4.45
N PHE A 35 3.77 4.82 3.34
CA PHE A 35 3.04 4.66 2.09
C PHE A 35 1.71 3.93 2.28
N LEU A 36 1.71 2.79 2.99
CA LEU A 36 0.51 2.01 3.25
C LEU A 36 -0.52 2.79 4.07
N LEU A 37 -0.08 3.48 5.14
CA LEU A 37 -0.99 4.25 5.99
C LEU A 37 -1.57 5.48 5.27
N ALA A 38 -0.74 6.19 4.49
CA ALA A 38 -1.15 7.32 3.68
C ALA A 38 -2.15 6.87 2.59
N LEU A 39 -1.88 5.74 1.94
CA LEU A 39 -2.79 5.15 0.95
C LEU A 39 -4.12 4.77 1.60
N ALA A 40 -4.10 4.10 2.77
CA ALA A 40 -5.31 3.71 3.50
C ALA A 40 -6.25 4.89 3.81
N GLN A 41 -5.68 6.06 4.11
CA GLN A 41 -6.45 7.29 4.37
C GLN A 41 -6.83 8.05 3.10
N GLY A 42 -6.47 7.55 1.92
CA GLY A 42 -6.64 8.28 0.66
C GLY A 42 -5.88 9.60 0.65
N ARG A 43 -4.76 9.68 1.38
CA ARG A 43 -3.95 10.89 1.45
C ARG A 43 -3.47 11.25 0.04
N TYR A 44 -3.58 12.53 -0.30
CA TYR A 44 -3.28 13.05 -1.63
C TYR A 44 -4.27 12.64 -2.74
N SER A 45 -5.50 12.25 -2.38
CA SER A 45 -6.62 12.15 -3.33
C SER A 45 -7.47 13.43 -3.32
N GLY A 46 -8.04 13.81 -4.46
CA GLY A 46 -8.82 15.05 -4.60
C GLY A 46 -7.98 16.33 -4.48
N SER A 47 -8.57 17.42 -4.00
CA SER A 47 -7.98 18.75 -3.80
C SER A 47 -6.93 18.77 -2.68
N SER A 48 -5.82 18.08 -2.90
CA SER A 48 -4.86 17.71 -1.85
C SER A 48 -3.43 18.19 -2.12
N GLU A 49 -3.29 19.11 -3.06
CA GLU A 49 -2.02 19.73 -3.44
C GLU A 49 -1.35 20.42 -2.25
N ALA A 50 -2.12 21.15 -1.43
CA ALA A 50 -1.62 21.77 -0.21
C ALA A 50 -1.01 20.74 0.76
N THR A 51 -1.72 19.63 1.02
CA THR A 51 -1.22 18.56 1.90
C THR A 51 0.04 17.90 1.35
N LEU A 52 0.11 17.70 0.03
CA LEU A 52 1.30 17.15 -0.61
C LEU A 52 2.48 18.13 -0.49
N GLN A 53 2.25 19.41 -0.75
CA GLN A 53 3.28 20.45 -0.64
C GLN A 53 3.80 20.58 0.79
N GLU A 54 2.91 20.56 1.79
CA GLU A 54 3.30 20.56 3.20
C GLU A 54 4.19 19.38 3.58
N ASP A 55 3.89 18.19 3.05
CA ASP A 55 4.68 16.98 3.34
C ASP A 55 6.02 17.00 2.60
N ILE A 56 6.07 17.53 1.37
CA ILE A 56 7.32 17.77 0.64
C ILE A 56 8.19 18.78 1.40
N ASN A 57 7.61 19.87 1.88
CA ASN A 57 8.33 20.88 2.69
C ASN A 57 8.86 20.25 3.98
N ALA A 58 8.06 19.43 4.67
CA ALA A 58 8.51 18.72 5.87
C ALA A 58 9.70 17.78 5.60
N ILE A 59 9.72 17.10 4.45
CA ILE A 59 10.87 16.29 4.00
C ILE A 59 12.06 17.20 3.70
N HIS A 60 11.84 18.32 3.00
CA HIS A 60 12.89 19.26 2.61
C HIS A 60 13.54 19.98 3.80
N GLU A 61 12.80 20.24 4.88
CA GLU A 61 13.31 20.91 6.08
C GLU A 61 13.93 19.94 7.10
N ALA A 62 13.62 18.64 7.03
CA ALA A 62 14.17 17.65 7.96
C ALA A 62 15.68 17.45 7.77
N ARG A 63 16.40 17.21 8.87
CA ARG A 63 17.87 17.02 8.90
C ARG A 63 18.29 15.57 8.69
N SER A 64 17.37 14.63 8.87
CA SER A 64 17.62 13.19 8.72
C SER A 64 16.38 12.48 8.16
N PHE A 65 16.60 11.25 7.65
CA PHE A 65 15.49 10.38 7.25
C PHE A 65 14.53 10.13 8.42
N GLU A 66 15.08 9.87 9.62
CA GLU A 66 14.27 9.59 10.82
C GLU A 66 13.37 10.76 11.19
N GLU A 67 13.90 11.99 11.17
CA GLU A 67 13.12 13.18 11.44
C GLU A 67 12.00 13.38 10.40
N ALA A 68 12.33 13.19 9.12
CA ALA A 68 11.34 13.34 8.03
C ALA A 68 10.21 12.31 8.18
N ILE A 69 10.57 11.05 8.38
CA ILE A 69 9.60 9.96 8.44
C ILE A 69 8.73 10.04 9.70
N GLU A 70 9.27 10.46 10.84
CA GLU A 70 8.49 10.73 12.05
C GLU A 70 7.49 11.87 11.85
N LYS A 71 7.91 12.98 11.24
CA LYS A 71 7.02 14.12 10.94
C LYS A 71 5.85 13.68 10.06
N LEU A 72 6.11 12.88 9.04
CA LEU A 72 5.09 12.34 8.14
C LEU A 72 4.13 11.38 8.88
N HIS A 73 4.65 10.47 9.70
CA HIS A 73 3.82 9.53 10.47
C HIS A 73 2.92 10.20 11.50
N ARG A 74 3.37 11.29 12.14
CA ARG A 74 2.55 12.04 13.13
C ARG A 74 1.26 12.60 12.54
N LYS A 75 1.21 12.82 11.22
CA LYS A 75 0.01 13.31 10.52
C LYS A 75 -0.96 12.19 10.12
N LEU A 76 -0.62 10.92 10.39
CA LEU A 76 -1.40 9.76 10.00
C LEU A 76 -2.04 9.09 11.20
N THR A 77 -3.28 8.63 11.04
CA THR A 77 -3.96 7.81 12.04
C THR A 77 -3.73 6.32 11.80
N PRO A 78 -3.34 5.53 12.82
CA PRO A 78 -3.30 4.08 12.71
C PRO A 78 -4.68 3.49 12.39
N ILE A 79 -4.70 2.48 11.52
CA ILE A 79 -5.95 1.81 11.14
C ILE A 79 -6.40 0.90 12.28
N LYS A 80 -7.61 1.13 12.79
CA LYS A 80 -8.23 0.24 13.78
C LYS A 80 -9.05 -0.83 13.07
N ILE A 81 -8.55 -2.06 13.10
CA ILE A 81 -9.27 -3.22 12.55
C ILE A 81 -10.29 -3.71 13.58
N SER A 82 -11.57 -3.59 13.26
CA SER A 82 -12.67 -4.16 14.04
C SER A 82 -13.40 -5.24 13.24
N LYS A 83 -14.16 -6.10 13.91
CA LYS A 83 -15.01 -7.11 13.25
C LYS A 83 -15.96 -6.48 12.22
N GLY A 84 -16.47 -5.27 12.51
CA GLY A 84 -17.32 -4.52 11.59
C GLY A 84 -16.59 -4.05 10.33
N VAL A 85 -15.35 -3.55 10.49
CA VAL A 85 -14.50 -3.15 9.35
C VAL A 85 -14.21 -4.36 8.45
N ILE A 86 -13.90 -5.52 9.03
CA ILE A 86 -13.66 -6.75 8.27
C ILE A 86 -14.92 -7.17 7.50
N LYS A 87 -16.09 -7.19 8.16
CA LYS A 87 -17.36 -7.55 7.50
C LYS A 87 -17.66 -6.63 6.30
N ASN A 88 -17.44 -5.33 6.46
CA ASN A 88 -17.69 -4.34 5.39
C ASN A 88 -16.62 -4.37 4.29
N SER A 89 -15.42 -4.88 4.60
CA SER A 89 -14.32 -4.97 3.63
C SER A 89 -14.53 -6.01 2.52
N ILE A 90 -15.47 -6.95 2.72
CA ILE A 90 -15.81 -8.01 1.76
C ILE A 90 -16.28 -7.44 0.42
N HIS A 91 -16.89 -6.25 0.43
CA HIS A 91 -17.35 -5.58 -0.78
C HIS A 91 -16.27 -4.73 -1.47
N TYR A 92 -15.04 -4.69 -0.92
CA TYR A 92 -13.91 -3.92 -1.47
C TYR A 92 -14.23 -2.44 -1.74
N GLN A 93 -14.98 -1.82 -0.83
CA GLN A 93 -15.28 -0.38 -0.85
C GLN A 93 -14.62 0.33 0.34
N GLY A 94 -14.25 1.60 0.17
CA GLY A 94 -13.53 2.38 1.18
C GLY A 94 -12.29 1.64 1.71
N THR A 95 -12.19 1.49 3.03
CA THR A 95 -11.15 0.70 3.72
C THR A 95 -10.99 -0.73 3.17
N GLY A 96 -12.05 -1.32 2.60
CA GLY A 96 -11.98 -2.63 1.97
C GLY A 96 -11.05 -2.69 0.76
N LYS A 97 -10.89 -1.59 0.01
CA LYS A 97 -9.89 -1.52 -1.08
C LYS A 97 -8.47 -1.63 -0.55
N PHE A 98 -8.17 -0.88 0.51
CA PHE A 98 -6.87 -0.95 1.19
C PHE A 98 -6.61 -2.35 1.75
N LEU A 99 -7.58 -2.96 2.41
CA LEU A 99 -7.43 -4.31 2.95
C LEU A 99 -7.23 -5.37 1.85
N LYS A 100 -7.83 -5.19 0.66
CA LYS A 100 -7.54 -6.03 -0.51
C LYS A 100 -6.07 -5.94 -0.93
N LEU A 101 -5.49 -4.74 -0.95
CA LEU A 101 -4.07 -4.56 -1.23
C LEU A 101 -3.19 -5.23 -0.16
N VAL A 102 -3.50 -5.04 1.13
CA VAL A 102 -2.74 -5.69 2.21
C VAL A 102 -2.81 -7.21 2.08
N LEU A 103 -3.99 -7.76 1.82
CA LEU A 103 -4.17 -9.19 1.56
C LEU A 103 -3.31 -9.64 0.37
N TYR A 104 -3.32 -8.89 -0.74
CA TYR A 104 -2.49 -9.17 -1.91
C TYR A 104 -1.01 -9.26 -1.55
N LEU A 105 -0.50 -8.26 -0.83
CA LEU A 105 0.91 -8.21 -0.42
C LEU A 105 1.30 -9.39 0.47
N ILE A 106 0.44 -9.78 1.41
CA ILE A 106 0.66 -10.94 2.30
C ILE A 106 0.71 -12.23 1.49
N VAL A 107 -0.29 -12.45 0.63
CA VAL A 107 -0.40 -13.63 -0.23
C VAL A 107 0.80 -13.73 -1.18
N PHE A 108 1.18 -12.62 -1.81
CA PHE A 108 2.31 -12.54 -2.72
C PHE A 108 3.64 -12.85 -2.01
N ARG A 109 3.85 -12.28 -0.81
CA ARG A 109 5.02 -12.53 0.03
C ARG A 109 5.12 -14.00 0.45
N ASN A 110 4.00 -14.63 0.77
CA ASN A 110 3.92 -16.03 1.16
C ASN A 110 3.99 -17.01 -0.03
N ARG A 111 4.20 -16.51 -1.26
CA ARG A 111 4.27 -17.32 -2.48
C ARG A 111 3.05 -18.24 -2.66
N ALA A 112 1.89 -17.77 -2.23
CA ALA A 112 0.65 -18.53 -2.36
C ALA A 112 0.41 -18.90 -3.83
N VAL A 113 -0.12 -20.11 -4.04
CA VAL A 113 -0.43 -20.63 -5.37
C VAL A 113 -1.93 -20.65 -5.59
N ASP A 114 -2.29 -20.45 -6.83
CA ASP A 114 -3.61 -20.67 -7.36
C ASP A 114 -4.00 -22.15 -7.25
N TRP A 115 -5.17 -22.44 -6.69
CA TRP A 115 -5.56 -23.85 -6.49
C TRP A 115 -5.89 -24.58 -7.80
N PHE A 116 -6.39 -23.89 -8.82
CA PHE A 116 -6.83 -24.51 -10.08
C PHE A 116 -5.66 -24.73 -11.04
N THR A 117 -4.75 -23.77 -11.10
CA THR A 117 -3.64 -23.76 -12.06
C THR A 117 -2.30 -24.13 -11.42
N GLY A 118 -2.18 -24.06 -10.08
CA GLY A 118 -0.92 -24.25 -9.37
C GLY A 118 0.08 -23.11 -9.56
N VAL A 119 -0.28 -22.06 -10.30
CA VAL A 119 0.59 -20.91 -10.59
C VAL A 119 0.65 -19.98 -9.39
N ARG A 120 1.83 -19.42 -9.11
CA ARG A 120 2.00 -18.45 -8.02
C ARG A 120 1.11 -17.22 -8.25
N LEU A 121 0.37 -16.81 -7.23
CA LEU A 121 -0.45 -15.60 -7.30
C LEU A 121 0.44 -14.37 -7.54
N GLY A 122 0.05 -13.54 -8.50
CA GLY A 122 0.87 -12.45 -9.04
C GLY A 122 1.66 -12.80 -10.31
N TYR A 123 1.50 -14.01 -10.82
CA TYR A 123 2.13 -14.48 -12.06
C TYR A 123 1.10 -15.11 -13.02
N PHE A 124 1.29 -14.96 -14.33
CA PHE A 124 0.52 -15.68 -15.37
C PHE A 124 1.18 -17.02 -15.74
N LYS A 125 2.51 -17.08 -15.65
CA LYS A 125 3.40 -18.22 -15.86
C LYS A 125 4.55 -18.10 -14.85
N PRO A 126 5.34 -19.15 -14.57
CA PRO A 126 6.42 -19.11 -13.56
C PRO A 126 7.30 -17.84 -13.61
N ASP A 127 7.48 -17.27 -14.80
CA ASP A 127 8.39 -16.16 -15.06
C ASP A 127 7.72 -14.89 -15.59
N GLU A 128 6.38 -14.83 -15.63
CA GLU A 128 5.64 -13.67 -16.16
C GLU A 128 4.77 -13.03 -15.08
N ILE A 129 5.14 -11.82 -14.65
CA ILE A 129 4.37 -11.04 -13.67
C ILE A 129 2.99 -10.70 -14.24
N ASN A 130 1.95 -10.87 -13.43
CA ASN A 130 0.59 -10.53 -13.81
C ASN A 130 0.47 -9.04 -14.15
N LYS A 131 0.07 -8.72 -15.39
CA LYS A 131 -0.13 -7.37 -15.93
C LYS A 131 -1.01 -6.47 -15.06
N ASP A 132 -1.96 -7.03 -14.32
CA ASP A 132 -2.98 -6.24 -13.61
C ASP A 132 -2.87 -6.30 -12.09
N PHE A 133 -1.89 -7.05 -11.55
CA PHE A 133 -1.73 -7.31 -10.12
C PHE A 133 -3.07 -7.69 -9.44
N THR A 134 -4.00 -8.33 -10.16
CA THR A 134 -5.32 -8.67 -9.65
C THR A 134 -5.27 -9.90 -8.76
N ILE A 135 -6.00 -9.84 -7.65
CA ILE A 135 -6.44 -11.04 -6.95
C ILE A 135 -7.72 -11.54 -7.61
N GLU A 136 -7.64 -12.67 -8.30
CA GLU A 136 -8.81 -13.44 -8.69
C GLU A 136 -9.30 -14.23 -7.47
N VAL A 137 -10.21 -13.62 -6.70
CA VAL A 137 -10.60 -14.10 -5.36
C VAL A 137 -11.28 -15.47 -5.41
N HIS A 138 -11.83 -15.87 -6.55
CA HIS A 138 -12.43 -17.19 -6.78
C HIS A 138 -11.40 -18.33 -6.80
N HIS A 139 -10.10 -18.02 -6.79
CA HIS A 139 -9.03 -19.01 -6.65
C HIS A 139 -8.63 -19.28 -5.18
N PHE A 140 -9.25 -18.59 -4.21
CA PHE A 140 -9.02 -18.83 -2.77
C PHE A 140 -10.05 -19.82 -2.21
N SER A 141 -9.56 -20.96 -1.71
CA SER A 141 -10.37 -21.95 -0.98
C SER A 141 -10.13 -21.91 0.53
N ARG A 142 -11.15 -22.30 1.30
CA ARG A 142 -11.32 -22.17 2.77
C ARG A 142 -10.24 -22.80 3.67
N LYS A 143 -9.21 -23.46 3.12
CA LYS A 143 -8.19 -24.20 3.89
C LYS A 143 -6.94 -23.38 4.27
N ALA A 144 -6.92 -22.08 3.99
CA ALA A 144 -5.75 -21.22 4.24
C ALA A 144 -5.76 -20.45 5.58
N PHE A 145 -6.57 -20.87 6.55
CA PHE A 145 -6.54 -20.39 7.94
C PHE A 145 -6.48 -21.56 8.90
#